data_AF-A0A538A4S0-F1
#
_entry.id   AF-A0A538A4S0-F1
#
_cell.length_a   1.000
_cell.length_b   1.000
_cell.length_c   1.000
_cell.angle_alpha   90.00
_cell.angle_beta   90.00
_cell.angle_gamma   90.00
#
_symmetry.space_group_name_H-M   'P 1'
#
loop_
_entity.id
_entity.type
_entity.pdbx_description
1 polymer ?
#
loop_
_entity_poly.entity_id
_entity_poly.type
_entity_poly.pdbx_seq_one_letter_code
_entity_poly.pdbx_strand_id
1 'polypeptide(L)' 'MPAIVELTPLTRRGRKLLDELETKTGLRPFETSDASGGKTYYLQASANVDGFQAALDRIEPNWVRHLMFRDLTRTD' A
#
# COMPACT_ATOMS: atom_id res chain seq x y z
N MET A 1 12.77 -6.44 10.29
CA MET A 1 11.52 -7.22 10.35
C MET A 1 10.69 -6.81 9.14
N PRO A 2 10.01 -7.75 8.45
CA PRO A 2 9.14 -7.39 7.34
C PRO A 2 8.01 -6.49 7.85
N ALA A 3 7.81 -5.35 7.20
CA ALA A 3 6.71 -4.45 7.53
C ALA A 3 5.42 -4.98 6.90
N ILE A 4 4.33 -4.96 7.66
CA ILE A 4 2.98 -5.24 7.15
C ILE A 4 2.26 -3.91 7.11
N VAL A 5 1.92 -3.46 5.89
CA VAL A 5 1.16 -2.23 5.69
C VAL A 5 -0.15 -2.55 5.01
N GLU A 6 -1.21 -1.90 5.47
CA GLU A 6 -2.54 -1.92 4.90
C GLU A 6 -2.72 -0.69 4.01
N LEU A 7 -3.23 -0.92 2.80
CA LEU A 7 -3.48 0.07 1.76
C LEU A 7 -4.91 -0.07 1.25
N THR A 8 -5.70 0.98 1.41
CA THR A 8 -7.09 1.01 0.92
C THR A 8 -7.22 2.08 -0.15
N PRO A 9 -7.51 1.73 -1.42
CA PRO A 9 -7.74 2.71 -2.46
C PRO A 9 -9.07 3.43 -2.23
N LEU A 10 -8.98 4.74 -1.96
CA LEU A 10 -10.13 5.63 -1.80
C LEU A 10 -10.65 6.15 -3.15
N THR A 11 -9.82 6.05 -4.18
CA THR A 11 -10.10 6.60 -5.52
C THR A 11 -9.64 5.66 -6.64
N ARG A 12 -10.14 5.88 -7.86
CA ARG A 12 -9.65 5.15 -9.05
C ARG A 12 -8.14 5.32 -9.27
N ARG A 13 -7.59 6.51 -8.95
CA ARG A 13 -6.14 6.77 -9.03
C ARG A 13 -5.37 5.94 -8.01
N GLY A 14 -5.91 5.77 -6.80
CA GLY A 14 -5.33 4.93 -5.74
C GLY A 14 -5.20 3.48 -6.19
N ARG A 15 -6.24 2.94 -6.84
CA ARG A 15 -6.17 1.58 -7.39
C ARG A 15 -5.09 1.44 -8.46
N LYS A 16 -5.03 2.38 -9.40
CA LYS A 16 -3.96 2.40 -10.44
C LYS A 16 -2.56 2.53 -9.82
N LEU A 17 -2.44 3.27 -8.72
CA LEU A 17 -1.19 3.42 -7.98
C LEU A 17 -0.67 2.09 -7.43
N LEU A 18 -1.56 1.22 -6.95
CA LEU A 18 -1.20 -0.12 -6.48
C LEU A 18 -0.70 -1.01 -7.63
N ASP A 19 -1.32 -0.93 -8.80
CA ASP A 19 -0.87 -1.64 -10.00
C ASP A 19 0.52 -1.12 -10.47
N GLU A 20 0.72 0.20 -10.43
CA GLU A 20 2.01 0.84 -10.76
C GLU A 20 3.10 0.49 -9.75
N LEU A 21 2.75 0.37 -8.47
CA LEU A 21 3.67 0.02 -7.40
C LEU A 21 4.25 -1.38 -7.60
N GLU A 22 3.42 -2.38 -7.89
CA GLU A 22 3.88 -3.74 -8.22
C GLU A 22 4.85 -3.70 -9.42
N THR A 23 4.46 -2.98 -10.47
CA THR A 23 5.25 -2.92 -11.71
C THR A 23 6.60 -2.21 -11.52
N LYS A 24 6.63 -1.11 -10.77
CA LYS A 24 7.83 -0.26 -10.63
C LYS A 24 8.78 -0.72 -9.54
N THR A 25 8.27 -1.38 -8.51
CA THR A 25 9.06 -1.72 -7.32
C THR A 25 9.21 -3.22 -7.11
N GLY A 26 8.43 -4.03 -7.83
CA GLY A 26 8.35 -5.48 -7.61
C GLY A 26 7.63 -5.85 -6.29
N LEU A 27 7.13 -4.86 -5.55
CA LEU A 27 6.40 -5.09 -4.32
C LEU A 27 4.98 -5.53 -4.64
N ARG A 28 4.66 -6.79 -4.38
CA ARG A 28 3.33 -7.36 -4.60
C ARG A 28 2.44 -7.15 -3.37
N PRO A 29 1.42 -6.28 -3.45
CA PRO A 29 0.36 -6.31 -2.45
C PRO A 29 -0.45 -7.61 -2.60
N PHE A 30 -0.77 -8.25 -1.48
CA PHE A 30 -1.79 -9.29 -1.43
C PHE A 30 -3.15 -8.63 -1.15
N GLU A 31 -4.13 -8.93 -1.99
CA GLU A 31 -5.49 -8.41 -1.87
C GLU A 31 -6.28 -9.27 -0.87
N THR A 32 -6.96 -8.61 0.07
CA THR A 32 -8.05 -9.19 0.85
C THR A 32 -9.35 -8.46 0.54
N SER A 33 -10.46 -9.16 0.68
CA SER A 33 -11.78 -8.55 0.67
C SER A 33 -12.25 -8.44 2.11
N ASP A 34 -12.64 -7.25 2.55
CA ASP A 34 -13.33 -7.10 3.83
C ASP A 34 -14.77 -7.60 3.74
N ALA A 35 -15.41 -7.78 4.90
CA ALA A 35 -16.80 -8.24 4.99
C ALA A 35 -17.83 -7.28 4.37
N SER A 36 -17.44 -6.04 4.07
CA SER A 36 -18.25 -5.01 3.42
C SER A 36 -18.05 -4.97 1.90
N GLY A 37 -17.20 -5.83 1.33
CA GLY A 37 -16.86 -5.85 -0.09
C GLY A 37 -15.81 -4.80 -0.50
N GLY A 38 -15.21 -4.11 0.47
CA GLY A 38 -14.04 -3.28 0.26
C GLY A 38 -12.81 -4.14 -0.05
N LYS A 39 -11.98 -3.68 -0.98
CA LYS A 39 -10.69 -4.31 -1.28
C LYS A 39 -9.61 -3.63 -0.45
N THR A 40 -9.01 -4.40 0.43
CA THR A 40 -7.86 -3.97 1.23
C THR A 40 -6.63 -4.68 0.71
N TYR A 41 -5.57 -3.93 0.48
CA TYR A 41 -4.31 -4.45 -0.03
C TYR A 41 -3.31 -4.45 1.11
N TYR A 42 -2.75 -5.59 1.42
CA TYR A 42 -1.67 -5.68 2.37
C TYR A 42 -0.37 -5.88 1.63
N LEU A 43 0.70 -5.27 2.12
CA LEU A 43 1.98 -5.40 1.49
C LEU A 43 3.00 -5.83 2.53
N GLN A 44 3.64 -6.96 2.25
CA GLN A 44 4.77 -7.44 3.03
C GLN A 44 6.04 -6.88 2.38
N ALA A 45 6.53 -5.77 2.92
CA ALA A 45 7.76 -5.17 2.42
C ALA A 45 8.96 -5.85 3.08
N SER A 46 9.94 -6.26 2.27
CA SER A 46 11.28 -6.63 2.77
C SER A 46 12.00 -5.41 3.36
N ALA A 47 11.62 -4.20 2.92
CA ALA A 47 12.07 -2.92 3.44
C ALA A 47 11.18 -2.45 4.62
N ASN A 48 11.71 -1.55 5.45
CA ASN A 48 10.91 -0.86 6.45
C ASN A 48 9.81 0.01 5.81
N VAL A 49 8.82 0.39 6.62
CA VAL A 49 7.71 1.29 6.26
C VAL A 49 8.20 2.55 5.54
N ASP A 50 9.32 3.14 5.98
CA ASP A 50 9.88 4.35 5.37
C ASP A 50 10.32 4.15 3.91
N GLY A 51 10.99 3.03 3.62
CA GLY A 51 11.40 2.68 2.26
C GLY A 51 10.20 2.50 1.33
N PHE A 52 9.08 2.03 1.87
CA PHE A 52 7.83 1.90 1.14
C PHE A 52 7.18 3.24 0.83
N GLN A 53 7.05 4.11 1.84
CA GLN A 53 6.50 5.46 1.65
C GLN A 53 7.34 6.25 0.63
N ALA A 54 8.67 6.16 0.71
CA ALA A 54 9.56 6.78 -0.25
C ALA A 54 9.36 6.24 -1.68
N ALA A 55 9.03 4.96 -1.84
CA ALA A 55 8.73 4.38 -3.15
C ALA A 55 7.40 4.91 -3.71
N LEU A 56 6.36 5.03 -2.86
CA LEU A 56 5.09 5.64 -3.24
C LEU A 56 5.24 7.12 -3.59
N ASP A 57 6.00 7.89 -2.81
CA ASP A 57 6.27 9.31 -3.07
C ASP A 57 6.96 9.54 -4.42
N ARG A 58 7.84 8.61 -4.83
CA ARG A 58 8.48 8.65 -6.15
C ARG A 58 7.49 8.39 -7.31
N ILE A 59 6.43 7.63 -7.06
CA ILE A 59 5.41 7.31 -8.08
C ILE A 59 4.35 8.42 -8.15
N GLU A 60 3.84 8.83 -6.99
CA GLU A 60 2.83 9.87 -6.83
C GLU A 60 3.05 10.57 -5.49
N PRO A 61 3.62 11.79 -5.45
CA PRO A 61 3.89 12.51 -4.21
C PRO A 61 2.63 12.79 -3.36
N ASN A 62 1.45 12.77 -3.98
CA ASN A 62 0.17 13.00 -3.31
C ASN A 62 -0.63 11.70 -3.12
N TRP A 63 0.04 10.54 -3.06
CA TRP A 63 -0.62 9.23 -2.95
C TRP A 63 -1.55 9.12 -1.74
N VAL A 64 -1.25 9.82 -0.64
CA VAL A 64 -2.06 9.87 0.59
C VAL A 64 -3.49 10.40 0.38
N ARG A 65 -3.75 11.14 -0.71
CA ARG A 65 -5.11 11.59 -1.07
C ARG A 65 -5.91 10.51 -1.77
N HIS A 66 -5.23 9.48 -2.25
CA HIS A 66 -5.80 8.42 -3.08
C HIS A 66 -5.85 7.08 -2.37
N LEU A 67 -5.00 6.89 -1.36
CA LEU A 67 -4.81 5.67 -0.59
C LEU A 67 -4.84 6.01 0.90
N MET A 68 -5.62 5.24 1.66
CA MET A 68 -5.45 5.15 3.10
C MET A 68 -4.30 4.20 3.40
N PHE A 69 -3.38 4.61 4.28
CA PHE A 69 -2.22 3.83 4.68
C PHE A 69 -2.27 3.57 6.18
N ARG A 70 -2.07 2.32 6.58
CA ARG A 70 -1.99 1.94 7.99
C ARG A 70 -0.86 0.95 8.19
N ASP A 71 0.07 1.30 9.08
CA ASP A 71 1.13 0.39 9.50
C ASP A 71 0.58 -0.61 10.52
N LEU A 72 0.64 -1.91 10.18
CA LEU A 72 0.22 -3.02 11.03
C LEU A 72 1.40 -3.74 11.67
N THR A 73 2.64 -3.32 11.38
CA THR A 73 3.84 -3.89 11.98
C THR A 73 4.00 -3.52 13.44
N ARG A 74 3.30 -2.46 13.88
CA ARG A 74 3.30 -1.98 15.25
C ARG A 74 1.98 -2.36 15.93
N THR A 75 1.83 -3.63 16.25
CA THR A 75 0.84 -4.09 17.23
C THR A 75 1.42 -3.82 18.61
N ASP A 76 0.93 -2.77 19.26
CA ASP A 76 1.09 -2.58 20.71
C ASP A 76 0.18 -3.57 21.45
#